data_AF-A0A917RPP8-F1
#
_entry.id   AF-A0A917RPP8-F1
#
_cell.length_a   1.000
_cell.length_b   1.000
_cell.length_c   1.000
_cell.angle_alpha   90.00
_cell.angle_beta   90.00
_cell.angle_gamma   90.00
#
_symmetry.space_group_name_H-M   'P 1'
#
loop_
_entity.id
_entity.type
_entity.pdbx_description
1 polymer ?
#
loop_
_entity_poly.entity_id
_entity_poly.type
_entity_poly.pdbx_seq_one_letter_code
_entity_poly.pdbx_strand_id
1 'polypeptide(L)'
;MAVLRKVIDIPAEPADPKDLPEVLKPFGAVPPLVTDIDLSVDDQRLYVSCWGTGEIKQYDVSDPFKPVELGSLRIGGVTGTRAHPAAPDVPLRGGPQMVEVSRDGRRLYVTNSLYGAWDDQFYPEGVGAWLAKIDTDAFAFDERFFPHGHDFRGLRPHQVRLQGGDASSDSYCYP
;
A
#
# COMPACT_ATOMS: atom_id res chain seq x y z
N MET A 1 1.72 -5.57 -33.84
CA MET A 1 2.00 -4.56 -32.78
C MET A 1 1.11 -4.89 -31.61
N ALA A 2 1.65 -5.01 -30.40
CA ALA A 2 0.82 -5.13 -29.20
C ALA A 2 0.11 -3.79 -28.97
N VAL A 3 -1.22 -3.83 -28.80
CA VAL A 3 -2.01 -2.63 -28.47
C VAL A 3 -1.98 -2.46 -26.96
N LEU A 4 -1.50 -1.32 -26.47
CA LEU A 4 -1.58 -0.97 -25.06
C LEU A 4 -3.05 -0.72 -24.71
N ARG A 5 -3.58 -1.45 -23.73
CA ARG A 5 -4.92 -1.25 -23.18
C ARG A 5 -4.82 -0.91 -21.70
N LYS A 6 -5.39 0.23 -21.29
CA LYS A 6 -5.58 0.56 -19.88
C LYS A 6 -6.69 -0.34 -19.31
N VAL A 7 -6.40 -1.03 -18.20
CA VAL A 7 -7.34 -1.97 -17.56
C VAL A 7 -7.71 -1.59 -16.13
N ILE A 8 -6.85 -0.81 -15.45
CA ILE A 8 -7.10 -0.20 -14.14
C ILE A 8 -6.82 1.30 -14.25
N ASP A 9 -7.65 2.11 -13.61
CA ASP A 9 -7.52 3.57 -13.55
C ASP A 9 -7.83 4.02 -12.12
N ILE A 10 -6.84 4.58 -11.42
CA ILE A 10 -7.00 5.09 -10.06
C ILE A 10 -6.79 6.61 -10.12
N PRO A 11 -7.85 7.42 -9.93
CA PRO A 11 -7.74 8.86 -10.08
C PRO A 11 -7.03 9.51 -8.88
N ALA A 12 -6.48 10.71 -9.09
CA ALA A 12 -6.05 11.57 -8.01
C ALA A 12 -7.26 12.11 -7.22
N GLU A 13 -7.08 12.31 -5.91
CA GLU A 13 -8.11 12.85 -5.03
C GLU A 13 -7.93 14.37 -4.85
N PRO A 14 -8.92 15.21 -5.17
CA PRO A 14 -8.84 16.65 -4.94
C PRO A 14 -8.60 16.98 -3.46
N ALA A 15 -7.77 17.97 -3.19
CA ALA A 15 -7.48 18.44 -1.84
C ALA A 15 -7.22 19.95 -1.83
N ASP A 16 -7.52 20.61 -0.71
CA ASP A 16 -7.20 22.02 -0.54
C ASP A 16 -5.67 22.20 -0.53
N PRO A 17 -5.09 23.07 -1.38
CA PRO A 17 -3.65 23.31 -1.41
C PRO A 17 -3.03 23.68 -0.05
N LYS A 18 -3.81 24.18 0.92
CA LYS A 18 -3.32 24.46 2.27
C LYS A 18 -2.99 23.18 3.06
N ASP A 19 -3.64 22.07 2.72
CA ASP A 19 -3.51 20.77 3.39
C ASP A 19 -2.50 19.85 2.66
N LEU A 20 -1.87 20.36 1.59
CA LEU A 20 -0.93 19.61 0.76
C LEU A 20 0.54 19.96 1.08
N PRO A 21 1.48 18.99 0.96
CA PRO A 21 2.91 19.28 0.95
C PRO A 21 3.25 20.16 -0.25
N GLU A 22 4.34 20.93 -0.17
CA GLU A 22 4.74 21.90 -1.20
C GLU A 22 4.78 21.31 -2.62
N VAL A 23 5.26 20.07 -2.75
CA VAL A 23 5.35 19.37 -4.04
C VAL A 23 3.98 19.12 -4.68
N LEU A 24 2.88 19.07 -3.90
CA LEU A 24 1.53 18.79 -4.39
C LEU A 24 0.64 20.03 -4.51
N LYS A 25 0.98 21.15 -3.87
CA LYS A 25 0.15 22.38 -3.88
C LYS A 25 -0.23 22.88 -5.27
N PRO A 26 0.67 22.91 -6.29
CA PRO A 26 0.32 23.40 -7.62
C PRO A 26 -0.77 22.58 -8.33
N PHE A 27 -0.98 21.33 -7.90
CA PHE A 27 -1.93 20.41 -8.51
C PHE A 27 -3.30 20.42 -7.84
N GLY A 28 -3.40 20.84 -6.57
CA GLY A 28 -4.66 20.83 -5.81
C GLY A 28 -5.26 19.42 -5.64
N ALA A 29 -4.41 18.39 -5.68
CA ALA A 29 -4.83 16.99 -5.59
C ALA A 29 -3.70 16.11 -5.04
N VAL A 30 -4.09 15.00 -4.42
CA VAL A 30 -3.21 13.90 -4.03
C VAL A 30 -3.28 12.81 -5.09
N PRO A 31 -2.21 12.57 -5.87
CA PRO A 31 -2.16 11.40 -6.74
C PRO A 31 -2.13 10.11 -5.90
N PRO A 32 -2.64 8.97 -6.41
CA PRO A 32 -2.58 7.70 -5.67
C PRO A 32 -1.13 7.28 -5.39
N LEU A 33 -0.19 7.64 -6.27
CA LEU A 33 1.21 7.21 -6.22
C LEU A 33 1.28 5.69 -6.03
N VAL A 34 0.86 4.97 -7.06
CA VAL A 34 1.02 3.51 -7.09
C VAL A 34 2.50 3.18 -7.16
N THR A 35 3.04 2.66 -6.05
CA THR A 35 4.49 2.47 -5.87
C THR A 35 4.88 1.01 -5.86
N ASP A 36 3.98 0.13 -5.45
CA ASP A 36 4.17 -1.31 -5.44
C ASP A 36 2.87 -2.07 -5.72
N ILE A 37 3.00 -3.25 -6.33
CA ILE A 37 1.91 -4.19 -6.59
C ILE A 37 2.37 -5.60 -6.29
N ASP A 38 1.46 -6.45 -5.82
CA ASP A 38 1.77 -7.86 -5.59
C ASP A 38 0.60 -8.75 -6.04
N LEU A 39 0.93 -9.87 -6.68
CA LEU A 39 -0.05 -10.81 -7.26
C LEU A 39 -0.07 -12.07 -6.40
N SER A 40 -1.26 -12.51 -5.98
CA SER A 40 -1.37 -13.78 -5.26
C SER A 40 -0.84 -14.95 -6.08
N VAL A 41 -0.26 -15.95 -5.43
CA VAL A 41 0.39 -17.11 -6.09
C VAL A 41 -0.58 -17.92 -6.97
N ASP A 42 -1.88 -17.81 -6.76
CA ASP A 42 -2.93 -18.43 -7.59
C ASP A 42 -3.35 -17.57 -8.80
N ASP A 43 -2.67 -16.45 -9.05
CA ASP A 43 -2.92 -15.46 -10.10
C ASP A 43 -4.34 -14.87 -10.09
N GLN A 44 -5.07 -14.94 -8.96
CA GLN A 44 -6.46 -14.48 -8.88
C GLN A 44 -6.61 -13.06 -8.31
N ARG A 45 -5.71 -12.61 -7.43
CA ARG A 45 -5.86 -11.34 -6.71
C ARG A 45 -4.62 -10.45 -6.86
N LEU A 46 -4.84 -9.21 -7.30
CA LEU A 46 -3.83 -8.17 -7.38
C LEU A 46 -4.03 -7.17 -6.24
N TYR A 47 -2.96 -6.88 -5.50
CA TYR A 47 -2.93 -5.86 -4.46
C TYR A 47 -2.15 -4.66 -4.96
N VAL A 48 -2.70 -3.46 -4.76
CA VAL A 48 -2.15 -2.21 -5.30
C VAL A 48 -2.00 -1.20 -4.18
N SER A 49 -0.76 -0.86 -3.84
CA SER A 49 -0.47 0.20 -2.87
C SER A 49 -0.68 1.56 -3.51
N CYS A 50 -1.41 2.44 -2.83
CA CYS A 50 -1.60 3.84 -3.22
C CYS A 50 -1.01 4.70 -2.11
N TRP A 51 0.30 4.91 -2.18
CA TRP A 51 1.08 5.55 -1.12
C TRP A 51 0.60 6.97 -0.83
N GLY A 52 0.27 7.74 -1.86
CA GLY A 52 -0.18 9.12 -1.72
C GLY A 52 -1.56 9.24 -1.06
N THR A 53 -2.57 8.55 -1.61
CA THR A 53 -3.95 8.60 -1.07
C THR A 53 -4.15 7.78 0.20
N GLY A 54 -3.16 6.96 0.59
CA GLY A 54 -3.21 6.15 1.79
C GLY A 54 -4.15 4.95 1.65
N GLU A 55 -4.18 4.32 0.48
CA GLU A 55 -5.05 3.18 0.17
C GLU A 55 -4.25 1.93 -0.18
N ILE A 56 -4.76 0.77 0.22
CA ILE A 56 -4.41 -0.52 -0.37
C ILE A 56 -5.67 -1.06 -1.06
N LYS A 57 -5.56 -1.32 -2.35
CA LYS A 57 -6.67 -1.82 -3.16
C LYS A 57 -6.48 -3.29 -3.48
N GLN A 58 -7.59 -4.02 -3.53
CA GLN A 58 -7.62 -5.42 -3.93
C GLN A 58 -8.47 -5.54 -5.20
N TYR A 59 -7.93 -6.21 -6.21
CA TYR A 59 -8.59 -6.50 -7.47
C TYR A 59 -8.67 -8.01 -7.69
N ASP A 60 -9.82 -8.48 -8.17
CA ASP A 60 -9.93 -9.75 -8.86
C ASP A 60 -9.33 -9.57 -10.26
N VAL A 61 -8.36 -10.42 -10.61
CA VAL A 61 -7.66 -10.43 -11.90
C VAL A 61 -7.75 -11.80 -12.60
N SER A 62 -8.77 -12.60 -12.26
CA SER A 62 -9.08 -13.87 -12.95
C SER A 62 -9.22 -13.67 -14.48
N ASP A 63 -9.71 -12.50 -14.89
CA ASP A 63 -9.51 -11.96 -16.24
C ASP A 63 -8.55 -10.75 -16.16
N PRO A 64 -7.27 -10.91 -16.55
CA PRO A 64 -6.28 -9.83 -16.43
C PRO A 64 -6.58 -8.64 -17.35
N PHE A 65 -7.45 -8.80 -18.35
CA PHE A 65 -7.88 -7.70 -19.22
C PHE A 65 -9.10 -6.96 -18.66
N LYS A 66 -9.79 -7.51 -17.66
CA LYS A 66 -10.94 -6.89 -17.01
C LYS A 66 -10.88 -7.04 -15.48
N PRO A 67 -9.88 -6.42 -14.81
CA PRO A 67 -9.82 -6.42 -13.36
C PRO A 67 -11.07 -5.83 -12.72
N VAL A 68 -11.47 -6.37 -11.57
CA VAL A 68 -12.62 -5.90 -10.79
C VAL A 68 -12.15 -5.52 -9.39
N GLU A 69 -12.35 -4.27 -8.98
CA GLU A 69 -12.04 -3.84 -7.61
C GLU A 69 -12.96 -4.57 -6.62
N LEU A 70 -12.36 -5.32 -5.69
CA LEU A 70 -13.06 -6.04 -4.63
C LEU A 70 -13.17 -5.19 -3.37
N GLY A 71 -12.17 -4.35 -3.10
CA GLY A 71 -12.14 -3.51 -1.91
C GLY A 71 -11.00 -2.50 -1.88
N SER A 72 -11.16 -1.50 -1.00
CA SER A 72 -10.16 -0.47 -0.69
C SER A 72 -10.08 -0.30 0.83
N LEU A 73 -8.88 -0.38 1.40
CA LEU A 73 -8.61 -0.10 2.82
C LEU A 73 -7.74 1.14 2.95
N ARG A 74 -8.10 2.03 3.89
CA ARG A 74 -7.35 3.26 4.15
C ARG A 74 -6.51 3.19 5.41
N ILE A 75 -5.26 3.63 5.31
CA ILE A 75 -4.30 3.78 6.41
C ILE A 75 -3.24 4.81 6.01
N GLY A 76 -2.87 5.72 6.91
CA GLY A 76 -2.02 6.84 6.55
C GLY A 76 -2.66 7.71 5.46
N GLY A 77 -1.86 8.16 4.50
CA GLY A 77 -2.24 9.06 3.40
C GLY A 77 -1.78 10.51 3.63
N VAL A 78 -1.50 11.22 2.52
CA VAL A 78 -1.09 12.63 2.54
C VAL A 78 -2.20 13.51 3.15
N THR A 79 -3.44 13.28 2.75
CA THR A 79 -4.63 13.90 3.32
C THR A 79 -5.59 12.83 3.82
N GLY A 80 -6.55 13.22 4.66
CA GLY A 80 -7.57 12.29 5.16
C GLY A 80 -7.00 11.15 6.00
N THR A 81 -5.87 11.38 6.66
CA THR A 81 -5.07 10.39 7.37
C THR A 81 -5.91 9.44 8.23
N ARG A 82 -5.66 8.13 8.12
CA ARG A 82 -6.34 7.10 8.91
C ARG A 82 -5.36 6.35 9.82
N ALA A 83 -5.71 6.25 11.10
CA ALA A 83 -4.99 5.42 12.06
C ALA A 83 -5.29 3.93 11.81
N HIS A 84 -4.41 3.07 12.32
CA HIS A 84 -4.68 1.64 12.37
C HIS A 84 -5.71 1.35 13.48
N PRO A 85 -6.68 0.45 13.30
CA PRO A 85 -7.72 0.20 14.31
C PRO A 85 -7.18 -0.28 15.67
N ALA A 86 -6.03 -0.97 15.68
CA ALA A 86 -5.34 -1.36 16.92
C ALA A 86 -4.68 -0.19 17.69
N ALA A 87 -4.56 0.99 17.07
CA ALA A 87 -3.88 2.15 17.62
C ALA A 87 -4.57 3.45 17.16
N PRO A 88 -5.85 3.66 17.52
CA PRO A 88 -6.69 4.74 16.96
C PRO A 88 -6.19 6.14 17.31
N ASP A 89 -5.47 6.27 18.42
CA ASP A 89 -4.91 7.54 18.90
C ASP A 89 -3.49 7.82 18.36
N VAL A 90 -2.91 6.91 17.57
CA VAL A 90 -1.58 7.07 16.98
C VAL A 90 -1.71 7.68 15.58
N PRO A 91 -1.22 8.91 15.36
CA PRO A 91 -1.20 9.50 14.03
C PRO A 91 -0.24 8.71 13.14
N LEU A 92 -0.76 8.08 12.08
CA LEU A 92 0.06 7.38 11.09
C LEU A 92 0.40 8.31 9.94
N ARG A 93 1.64 8.23 9.46
CA ARG A 93 2.11 8.97 8.29
C ARG A 93 2.71 8.01 7.28
N GLY A 94 3.07 8.51 6.11
CA GLY A 94 3.23 7.67 4.93
C GLY A 94 1.87 7.16 4.46
N GLY A 95 1.88 6.22 3.52
CA GLY A 95 0.74 5.40 3.15
C GLY A 95 1.21 3.98 2.85
N PRO A 96 0.33 3.07 2.42
CA PRO A 96 0.75 1.76 1.90
C PRO A 96 1.83 1.92 0.83
N GLN A 97 2.98 1.29 1.04
CA GLN A 97 4.10 1.28 0.11
C GLN A 97 4.39 -0.17 -0.30
N MET A 98 5.42 -0.82 0.25
CA MET A 98 5.70 -2.21 -0.11
C MET A 98 4.57 -3.12 0.35
N VAL A 99 4.17 -4.02 -0.53
CA VAL A 99 3.13 -5.03 -0.33
C VAL A 99 3.72 -6.42 -0.46
N GLU A 100 3.38 -7.32 0.45
CA GLU A 100 3.84 -8.71 0.37
C GLU A 100 2.73 -9.69 0.75
N VAL A 101 2.41 -10.61 -0.15
CA VAL A 101 1.34 -11.60 0.00
C VAL A 101 1.94 -12.93 0.44
N SER A 102 1.33 -13.56 1.45
CA SER A 102 1.71 -14.91 1.86
C SER A 102 1.38 -15.94 0.78
N ARG A 103 2.18 -17.01 0.66
CA ARG A 103 2.01 -18.06 -0.35
C ARG A 103 0.61 -18.68 -0.45
N ASP A 104 -0.13 -18.76 0.66
CA ASP A 104 -1.51 -19.26 0.69
C ASP A 104 -2.57 -18.20 0.33
N GLY A 105 -2.15 -16.98 -0.03
CA GLY A 105 -3.00 -15.87 -0.43
C GLY A 105 -3.80 -15.22 0.70
N ARG A 106 -3.69 -15.69 1.96
CA ARG A 106 -4.59 -15.30 3.07
C ARG A 106 -4.16 -14.07 3.87
N ARG A 107 -2.91 -13.64 3.71
CA ARG A 107 -2.32 -12.54 4.48
C ARG A 107 -1.58 -11.61 3.55
N LEU A 108 -1.80 -10.33 3.75
CA LEU A 108 -1.05 -9.26 3.10
C LEU A 108 -0.31 -8.46 4.17
N TYR A 109 0.93 -8.12 3.91
CA TYR A 109 1.78 -7.30 4.77
C TYR A 109 2.11 -6.00 4.06
N VAL A 110 2.01 -4.88 4.77
CA VAL A 110 2.19 -3.54 4.19
C VAL A 110 3.09 -2.69 5.06
N THR A 111 4.13 -2.09 4.47
CA THR A 111 5.00 -1.08 5.11
C THR A 111 4.79 0.29 4.46
N ASN A 112 5.44 1.34 5.00
CA ASN A 112 5.01 2.71 4.73
C ASN A 112 6.05 3.65 4.12
N SER A 113 7.32 3.28 4.07
CA SER A 113 8.37 4.14 3.52
C SER A 113 8.69 3.78 2.08
N LEU A 114 8.85 4.81 1.24
CA LEU A 114 9.26 4.67 -0.16
C LEU A 114 10.76 4.85 -0.30
N TYR A 115 11.24 6.06 -0.06
CA TYR A 115 12.64 6.40 -0.20
C TYR A 115 12.92 7.65 0.61
N GLY A 116 14.04 7.68 1.33
CA GLY A 116 14.42 8.73 2.28
C GLY A 116 14.02 10.14 1.86
N ALA A 117 14.53 10.57 0.71
CA ALA A 117 14.31 11.93 0.19
C ALA A 117 12.89 12.17 -0.35
N TRP A 118 12.18 11.14 -0.81
CA TRP A 118 10.81 11.28 -1.32
C TRP A 118 9.82 11.31 -0.16
N ASP A 119 9.99 10.43 0.83
CA ASP A 119 9.24 10.47 2.08
C ASP A 119 9.24 11.89 2.67
N ASP A 120 10.39 12.56 2.72
CA ASP A 120 10.50 13.91 3.30
C ASP A 120 9.84 14.99 2.43
N GLN A 121 9.67 14.76 1.12
CA GLN A 121 8.97 15.70 0.23
C GLN A 121 7.44 15.57 0.34
N PHE A 122 6.94 14.34 0.42
CA PHE A 122 5.49 14.07 0.48
C PHE A 122 4.93 14.07 1.90
N TYR A 123 5.76 13.74 2.89
CA TYR A 123 5.46 13.72 4.31
C TYR A 123 6.55 14.51 5.07
N PRO A 124 6.53 15.85 4.99
CA PRO A 124 7.60 16.71 5.54
C PRO A 124 7.76 16.61 7.05
N GLU A 125 6.73 16.13 7.75
CA GLU A 125 6.79 15.87 9.18
C GLU A 125 7.20 14.41 9.52
N GLY A 126 7.73 13.69 8.54
CA GLY A 126 8.18 12.30 8.62
C GLY A 126 7.06 11.28 8.40
N VAL A 127 7.43 10.12 7.86
CA VAL A 127 6.50 8.99 7.62
C VAL A 127 6.25 8.14 8.87
N GLY A 128 7.07 8.26 9.91
CA GLY A 128 7.08 7.27 11.00
C GLY A 128 7.51 5.89 10.48
N ALA A 129 7.19 4.83 11.21
CA ALA A 129 7.52 3.47 10.81
C ALA A 129 6.45 2.51 11.29
N TRP A 130 5.85 1.76 10.37
CA TRP A 130 4.87 0.76 10.71
C TRP A 130 4.83 -0.38 9.69
N LEU A 131 4.37 -1.52 10.17
CA LEU A 131 4.05 -2.70 9.39
C LEU A 131 2.64 -3.14 9.81
N ALA A 132 1.72 -3.22 8.86
CA ALA A 132 0.37 -3.72 9.09
C ALA A 132 0.18 -5.08 8.42
N LYS A 133 -0.67 -5.91 9.01
CA LYS A 133 -1.15 -7.15 8.40
C LYS A 133 -2.62 -7.01 8.06
N ILE A 134 -3.02 -7.53 6.91
CA ILE A 134 -4.40 -7.54 6.42
C ILE A 134 -4.80 -9.01 6.18
N ASP A 135 -5.99 -9.38 6.66
CA ASP A 135 -6.68 -10.59 6.23
C ASP A 135 -7.28 -10.33 4.84
N THR A 136 -6.92 -11.13 3.85
CA THR A 136 -7.25 -10.84 2.45
C THR A 136 -8.68 -11.20 2.08
N ASP A 137 -9.33 -12.13 2.80
CA ASP A 137 -10.71 -12.56 2.52
C ASP A 137 -11.72 -11.62 3.15
N ALA A 138 -11.50 -11.24 4.41
CA ALA A 138 -12.29 -10.18 5.04
C ALA A 138 -11.92 -8.77 4.51
N PHE A 139 -10.76 -8.68 3.85
CA PHE A 139 -10.10 -7.44 3.44
C PHE A 139 -10.13 -6.40 4.56
N ALA A 140 -9.54 -6.78 5.71
CA ALA A 140 -9.53 -5.98 6.94
C ALA A 140 -8.18 -6.08 7.67
N PHE A 141 -7.81 -5.04 8.40
CA PHE A 141 -6.59 -5.04 9.23
C PHE A 141 -6.68 -6.07 10.36
N ASP A 142 -5.61 -6.83 10.58
CA ASP A 142 -5.47 -7.71 11.74
C ASP A 142 -5.02 -6.90 12.95
N GLU A 143 -5.96 -6.56 13.85
CA GLU A 143 -5.70 -5.73 15.03
C GLU A 143 -4.69 -6.34 16.02
N ARG A 144 -4.35 -7.63 15.89
CA ARG A 144 -3.36 -8.29 16.74
C ARG A 144 -1.93 -8.11 16.22
N PHE A 145 -1.76 -7.57 15.01
CA PHE A 145 -0.46 -7.43 14.37
C PHE A 145 -0.30 -6.02 13.80
N PHE A 146 0.38 -5.17 14.56
CA PHE A 146 0.74 -3.83 14.13
C PHE A 146 2.06 -3.35 14.73
N PRO A 147 3.23 -3.94 14.35
CA PRO A 147 4.52 -3.38 14.75
C PRO A 147 4.66 -1.94 14.26
N HIS A 148 5.08 -1.02 15.13
CA HIS A 148 5.20 0.40 14.79
C HIS A 148 6.16 1.15 15.72
N GLY A 149 6.59 2.34 15.29
CA GLY A 149 7.35 3.28 16.11
C GLY A 149 8.63 2.67 16.68
N HIS A 150 8.62 2.36 17.98
CA HIS A 150 9.77 1.82 18.70
C HIS A 150 10.18 0.41 18.27
N ASP A 151 9.34 -0.34 17.56
CA ASP A 151 9.75 -1.62 16.95
C ASP A 151 10.76 -1.41 15.82
N PHE A 152 10.79 -0.22 15.22
CA PHE A 152 11.63 0.16 14.09
C PHE A 152 12.55 1.34 14.44
N ARG A 153 13.12 1.42 15.66
CA ARG A 153 13.83 2.61 16.18
C ARG A 153 14.80 3.25 15.17
N GLY A 154 14.45 4.42 14.65
CA GLY A 154 15.27 5.18 13.70
C GLY A 154 15.37 4.58 12.30
N LEU A 155 14.57 3.56 12.00
CA LEU A 155 14.49 2.86 10.73
C LEU A 155 13.22 3.25 9.98
N ARG A 156 13.21 2.94 8.70
CA ARG A 156 12.04 3.04 7.83
C ARG A 156 11.80 1.66 7.19
N PRO A 157 10.76 0.93 7.60
CA PRO A 157 10.49 -0.39 7.05
C PRO A 157 10.09 -0.28 5.59
N HIS A 158 10.60 -1.21 4.78
CA HIS A 158 10.43 -1.22 3.33
C HIS A 158 10.00 -2.62 2.89
N GLN A 159 10.85 -3.41 2.22
CA GLN A 159 10.44 -4.73 1.77
C GLN A 159 10.27 -5.72 2.92
N VAL A 160 9.23 -6.55 2.84
CA VAL A 160 8.99 -7.69 3.72
C VAL A 160 9.47 -8.94 2.99
N ARG A 161 10.05 -9.91 3.70
CA ARG A 161 10.31 -11.25 3.17
C ARG A 161 9.85 -12.29 4.16
N LEU A 162 8.97 -13.18 3.72
CA LEU A 162 8.41 -14.23 4.55
C LEU A 162 9.30 -15.46 4.52
N GLN A 163 9.55 -16.04 5.70
CA GLN A 163 10.32 -17.27 5.79
C GLN A 163 9.62 -18.39 5.02
N GLY A 164 10.35 -19.05 4.12
CA GLY A 164 9.81 -20.09 3.24
C GLY A 164 9.28 -19.60 1.89
N GLY A 165 9.47 -18.31 1.58
CA GLY A 165 9.08 -17.68 0.33
C GLY A 165 7.73 -16.98 0.43
N ASP A 166 7.53 -16.00 -0.45
CA ASP A 166 6.36 -15.15 -0.59
C ASP A 166 5.99 -14.99 -2.06
N ALA A 167 4.98 -14.18 -2.36
CA ALA A 167 4.47 -14.01 -3.71
C ALA A 167 5.46 -13.30 -4.64
N SER A 168 6.41 -12.53 -4.11
CA SER A 168 7.37 -11.76 -4.91
C SER A 168 8.82 -12.25 -4.82
N SER A 169 9.12 -13.31 -4.06
CA SER A 169 10.50 -13.82 -3.89
C SER A 169 10.91 -14.91 -4.87
N ASP A 170 9.95 -15.65 -5.41
CA ASP A 170 10.20 -16.90 -6.13
C ASP A 170 9.60 -16.86 -7.54
N SER A 171 10.19 -17.63 -8.45
CA SER A 171 9.61 -17.93 -9.76
C SER A 171 9.57 -19.44 -9.97
N TYR A 172 8.54 -19.93 -10.65
CA TYR A 172 8.27 -21.35 -10.80
C TYR A 172 8.52 -21.80 -12.25
N CYS A 173 9.10 -23.00 -12.41
CA CYS A 173 9.37 -23.58 -13.74
C CYS A 173 8.38 -24.67 -14.14
N TYR A 174 7.36 -24.92 -13.32
CA TYR A 174 6.31 -25.91 -13.56
C TYR A 174 4.95 -25.25 -13.38
N PRO A 175 3.99 -25.48 -14.30
CA PRO A 175 2.63 -24.97 -14.18
C PRO A 175 1.81 -25.75 -13.14
#